data_AF-A0AAV9DMB7-F1
#
_entry.id   AF-A0AAV9DMB7-F1
#
_cell.length_a   1.000
_cell.length_b   1.000
_cell.length_c   1.000
_cell.angle_alpha   90.00
_cell.angle_beta   90.00
_cell.angle_gamma   90.00
#
_symmetry.space_group_name_H-M   'P 1'
#
loop_
_entity.id
_entity.type
_entity.pdbx_description
1 polymer ?
#
loop_
_entity_poly.entity_id
_entity_poly.type
_entity_poly.pdbx_seq_one_letter_code
_entity_poly.pdbx_strand_id
1 'polypeptide(L)'
;MASTISAQYLDVVIDQAWSRSHFRIGEKYNYVTKNIPKFFNAWINKVRGFFIIEMVDMIRHKMMERMDHIRAFRKKWRGKLVPNVFKYVQTLVKGIGQYIGRRSNDHRAEVVGPKITCVVRLDERTCSCRVWQVSSLPCVHAATFITRVRGLDICDFVLQFYSLEMFKKSYAHTINPVPSIDDWVKIDVPFTVGPPGTRKNRIKNPDEKKA
;
A
#
# COMPACT_ATOMS: atom_id res chain seq x y z
N MET A 1 10.93 3.83 -35.39
CA MET A 1 9.65 4.56 -35.21
C MET A 1 8.77 4.06 -34.05
N ALA A 2 9.14 3.00 -33.31
CA ALA A 2 8.39 2.55 -32.10
C ALA A 2 8.77 3.30 -30.80
N SER A 3 9.82 4.14 -30.82
CA SER A 3 10.30 4.88 -29.64
C SER A 3 9.52 6.17 -29.37
N THR A 4 9.01 6.86 -30.40
CA THR A 4 8.41 8.19 -30.26
C THR A 4 7.02 8.15 -29.63
N ILE A 5 6.19 7.16 -30.00
CA ILE A 5 4.84 6.99 -29.42
C ILE A 5 4.94 6.54 -27.96
N SER A 6 5.89 5.65 -27.65
CA SER A 6 6.15 5.21 -26.28
C SER A 6 6.64 6.36 -25.39
N ALA A 7 7.49 7.24 -25.92
CA ALA A 7 7.96 8.43 -25.22
C ALA A 7 6.84 9.47 -25.02
N GLN A 8 6.02 9.75 -26.04
CA GLN A 8 4.87 10.65 -25.92
C GLN A 8 3.80 10.12 -24.95
N TYR A 9 3.54 8.81 -24.95
CA TYR A 9 2.65 8.17 -23.98
C TYR A 9 3.20 8.28 -22.55
N LEU A 10 4.51 8.13 -22.40
CA LEU A 10 5.19 8.30 -21.14
C LEU A 10 5.14 9.76 -20.67
N ASP A 11 5.37 10.76 -21.50
CA ASP A 11 5.31 12.18 -21.09
C ASP A 11 3.92 12.61 -20.61
N VAL A 12 2.85 12.07 -21.21
CA VAL A 12 1.46 12.34 -20.78
C VAL A 12 1.11 11.65 -19.46
N VAL A 13 1.72 10.49 -19.16
CA VAL A 13 1.36 9.65 -18.01
C VAL A 13 2.35 9.78 -16.83
N ILE A 14 3.62 10.15 -17.09
CA ILE A 14 4.72 10.18 -16.12
C ILE A 14 4.51 11.22 -15.02
N ASP A 15 3.94 12.37 -15.35
CA ASP A 15 3.93 13.51 -14.44
C ASP A 15 3.05 13.30 -13.20
N GLN A 16 2.18 12.28 -13.19
CA GLN A 16 1.37 11.95 -12.00
C GLN A 16 1.39 10.47 -11.61
N ALA A 17 1.74 9.54 -12.50
CA ALA A 17 1.58 8.11 -12.22
C ALA A 17 2.88 7.34 -11.94
N TRP A 18 4.08 7.88 -12.25
CA TRP A 18 5.31 7.07 -12.25
C TRP A 18 6.51 7.66 -11.49
N SER A 19 6.53 8.96 -11.20
CA SER A 19 7.58 9.56 -10.37
C SER A 19 7.07 9.91 -8.98
N ARG A 20 7.63 9.26 -7.93
CA ARG A 20 7.22 9.48 -6.53
C ARG A 20 7.40 10.93 -6.07
N SER A 21 8.30 11.69 -6.69
CA SER A 21 8.50 13.12 -6.39
C SER A 21 7.39 14.01 -6.95
N HIS A 22 6.61 13.54 -7.93
CA HIS A 22 5.50 14.28 -8.56
C HIS A 22 4.13 13.88 -8.02
N PHE A 23 4.04 12.84 -7.19
CA PHE A 23 2.78 12.50 -6.53
C PHE A 23 2.21 13.67 -5.74
N ARG A 24 0.90 13.87 -5.89
CA ARG A 24 0.16 14.94 -5.22
C ARG A 24 0.24 14.75 -3.71
N ILE A 25 0.43 15.86 -3.01
CA ILE A 25 0.42 15.88 -1.54
C ILE A 25 -1.00 15.49 -1.09
N GLY A 26 -1.15 14.30 -0.51
CA GLY A 26 -2.46 13.76 -0.07
C GLY A 26 -2.74 12.34 -0.59
N GLU A 27 -2.15 11.94 -1.72
CA GLU A 27 -2.27 10.60 -2.29
C GLU A 27 -1.17 9.70 -1.70
N LYS A 28 -1.39 9.28 -0.45
CA LYS A 28 -0.36 8.68 0.42
C LYS A 28 -0.18 7.18 0.15
N TYR A 29 0.09 6.81 -1.10
CA TYR A 29 0.32 5.42 -1.49
C TYR A 29 1.81 5.14 -1.71
N ASN A 30 2.50 4.72 -0.65
CA ASN A 30 3.90 4.25 -0.74
C ASN A 30 4.06 2.84 -1.34
N TYR A 31 2.95 2.18 -1.73
CA TYR A 31 2.92 0.73 -1.95
C TYR A 31 2.30 0.29 -3.28
N VAL A 32 2.35 1.11 -4.33
CA VAL A 32 1.99 0.63 -5.68
C VAL A 32 3.22 -0.09 -6.26
N THR A 33 3.36 -1.37 -5.96
CA THR A 33 4.40 -2.22 -6.55
C THR A 33 3.77 -3.14 -7.60
N LYS A 34 4.48 -3.41 -8.71
CA LYS A 34 4.11 -4.40 -9.74
C LYS A 34 3.86 -5.81 -9.18
N ASN A 35 4.16 -6.02 -7.91
CA ASN A 35 4.07 -7.30 -7.24
C ASN A 35 2.65 -7.60 -6.74
N ILE A 36 1.77 -6.61 -6.52
CA ILE A 36 0.41 -6.88 -6.00
C ILE A 36 -0.37 -7.84 -6.92
N PRO A 37 -0.47 -7.61 -8.25
CA PRO A 37 -1.19 -8.53 -9.12
C PRO A 37 -0.53 -9.91 -9.18
N LYS A 38 0.81 -9.97 -9.16
CA LYS A 38 1.57 -11.23 -9.16
C LYS A 38 1.28 -12.06 -7.90
N PHE A 39 1.33 -11.43 -6.73
CA PHE A 39 1.01 -12.10 -5.46
C PHE A 39 -0.43 -12.58 -5.41
N PHE A 40 -1.37 -11.74 -5.82
CA PHE A 40 -2.78 -12.13 -5.87
C PHE A 40 -2.99 -13.32 -6.81
N ASN A 41 -2.44 -13.25 -8.02
CA ASN A 41 -2.53 -14.33 -9.00
C ASN A 41 -1.95 -15.65 -8.50
N ALA A 42 -0.80 -15.61 -7.82
CA ALA A 42 -0.20 -16.78 -7.20
C ALA A 42 -1.08 -17.33 -6.06
N TRP A 43 -1.66 -16.44 -5.24
CA TRP A 43 -2.52 -16.80 -4.11
C TRP A 43 -3.81 -17.50 -4.53
N ILE A 44 -4.41 -17.09 -5.66
CA ILE A 44 -5.63 -17.71 -6.19
C ILE A 44 -5.36 -18.78 -7.27
N ASN A 45 -4.10 -19.08 -7.59
CA ASN A 45 -3.79 -19.94 -8.74
C ASN A 45 -4.45 -21.32 -8.65
N LYS A 46 -4.45 -21.92 -7.45
CA LYS A 46 -5.05 -23.24 -7.22
C LYS A 46 -6.57 -23.24 -7.30
N VAL A 47 -7.24 -22.10 -7.11
CA VAL A 47 -8.71 -22.02 -7.08
C VAL A 47 -9.31 -21.67 -8.45
N ARG A 48 -8.50 -21.26 -9.41
CA ARG A 48 -8.96 -20.78 -10.73
C ARG A 48 -9.58 -21.86 -11.63
N GLY A 49 -9.28 -23.12 -11.37
CA GLY A 49 -9.78 -24.24 -12.17
C GLY A 49 -11.15 -24.77 -11.73
N PHE A 50 -11.69 -24.28 -10.60
CA PHE A 50 -12.97 -24.74 -10.06
C PHE A 50 -14.16 -24.04 -10.71
N PHE A 51 -15.37 -24.58 -10.52
CA PHE A 51 -16.59 -23.90 -10.93
C PHE A 51 -16.72 -22.55 -10.20
N ILE A 52 -17.46 -21.60 -10.78
CA ILE A 52 -17.55 -20.23 -10.24
C ILE A 52 -17.97 -20.23 -8.76
N ILE A 53 -18.95 -21.05 -8.40
CA ILE A 53 -19.46 -21.17 -7.03
C ILE A 53 -18.35 -21.65 -6.07
N GLU A 54 -17.69 -22.75 -6.42
CA GLU A 54 -16.58 -23.31 -5.65
C GLU A 54 -15.40 -22.34 -5.55
N MET A 55 -15.04 -21.68 -6.66
CA MET A 55 -13.95 -20.69 -6.69
C MET A 55 -14.23 -19.53 -5.73
N VAL A 56 -15.44 -18.97 -5.76
CA VAL A 56 -15.84 -17.88 -4.84
C VAL A 56 -15.82 -18.35 -3.40
N ASP A 57 -16.32 -19.55 -3.12
CA ASP A 57 -16.34 -20.10 -1.76
C ASP A 57 -14.93 -20.40 -1.23
N MET A 58 -14.04 -20.94 -2.07
CA MET A 58 -12.63 -21.13 -1.70
C MET A 58 -11.91 -19.80 -1.45
N ILE A 59 -12.20 -18.75 -2.24
CA ILE A 59 -11.65 -17.41 -2.00
C ILE A 59 -12.18 -16.87 -0.65
N ARG A 60 -13.47 -17.03 -0.37
CA ARG A 60 -14.09 -16.66 0.92
C ARG A 60 -13.38 -17.34 2.09
N HIS A 61 -13.16 -18.65 2.02
CA HIS A 61 -12.39 -19.40 3.03
C HIS A 61 -10.98 -18.86 3.21
N LYS A 62 -10.25 -18.64 2.12
CA LYS A 62 -8.89 -18.07 2.16
C LYS A 62 -8.85 -16.69 2.80
N MET A 63 -9.81 -15.83 2.50
CA MET A 63 -9.92 -14.52 3.14
C MET A 63 -10.24 -14.66 4.63
N MET A 64 -11.15 -15.56 5.00
CA MET A 64 -11.53 -15.80 6.39
C MET A 64 -10.33 -16.25 7.25
N GLU A 65 -9.61 -17.28 6.80
CA GLU A 65 -8.38 -17.78 7.45
C GLU A 65 -7.32 -16.68 7.55
N ARG A 66 -7.14 -15.91 6.48
CA ARG A 66 -6.15 -14.82 6.44
C ARG A 66 -6.49 -13.73 7.45
N MET A 67 -7.76 -13.31 7.52
CA MET A 67 -8.23 -12.33 8.49
C MET A 67 -8.05 -12.83 9.92
N ASP A 68 -8.34 -14.11 10.17
CA ASP A 68 -8.11 -14.72 11.48
C ASP A 68 -6.63 -14.76 11.89
N HIS A 69 -5.78 -15.22 10.97
CA HIS A 69 -4.34 -15.24 11.18
C HIS A 69 -3.79 -13.84 11.49
N ILE A 70 -4.25 -12.80 10.76
CA ILE A 70 -3.86 -11.41 11.03
C ILE A 70 -4.33 -10.96 12.42
N ARG A 71 -5.57 -11.28 12.81
CA ARG A 71 -6.10 -10.96 14.15
C ARG A 71 -5.32 -11.67 15.26
N ALA A 72 -4.91 -12.92 15.05
CA ALA A 72 -4.10 -13.66 16.01
C ALA A 72 -2.67 -13.08 16.09
N PHE A 73 -2.03 -12.81 14.95
CA PHE A 73 -0.66 -12.30 14.89
C PHE A 73 -0.53 -10.91 15.52
N ARG A 74 -1.48 -10.00 15.24
CA ARG A 74 -1.44 -8.63 15.78
C ARG A 74 -1.61 -8.58 17.30
N LYS A 75 -2.19 -9.61 17.95
CA LYS A 75 -2.28 -9.68 19.42
C LYS A 75 -0.91 -9.66 20.11
N LYS A 76 0.16 -10.01 19.39
CA LYS A 76 1.53 -9.98 19.90
C LYS A 76 2.16 -8.58 19.84
N TRP A 77 1.62 -7.68 19.04
CA TRP A 77 2.18 -6.34 18.84
C TRP A 77 1.80 -5.40 19.99
N ARG A 78 2.72 -4.50 20.34
CA ARG A 78 2.59 -3.48 21.40
C ARG A 78 3.12 -2.14 20.88
N GLY A 79 2.70 -1.04 21.50
CA GLY A 79 3.13 0.31 21.16
C GLY A 79 2.20 1.05 20.20
N LYS A 80 2.62 2.26 19.79
CA LYS A 80 1.81 3.21 18.99
C LYS A 80 1.73 2.83 17.51
N LEU A 81 2.79 2.25 16.94
CA LEU A 81 2.96 2.05 15.49
C LEU A 81 3.03 0.57 15.11
N VAL A 82 2.74 0.25 13.85
CA VAL A 82 2.99 -1.09 13.29
C VAL A 82 4.50 -1.39 13.24
N PRO A 83 4.95 -2.65 13.43
CA PRO A 83 6.38 -2.96 13.64
C PRO A 83 7.32 -2.48 12.54
N ASN A 84 6.92 -2.61 11.27
CA ASN A 84 7.76 -2.17 10.15
C ASN A 84 8.01 -0.66 10.15
N VAL A 85 7.01 0.12 10.53
CA VAL A 85 7.11 1.58 10.61
C VAL A 85 7.87 2.00 11.87
N PHE A 86 7.63 1.32 12.99
CA PHE A 86 8.43 1.53 14.19
C PHE A 86 9.92 1.25 13.94
N LYS A 87 10.24 0.15 13.25
CA LYS A 87 11.62 -0.17 12.84
C LYS A 87 12.21 0.90 11.93
N TYR A 88 11.44 1.41 10.97
CA TYR A 88 11.87 2.53 10.12
C TYR A 88 12.24 3.76 10.95
N VAL A 89 11.37 4.17 11.88
CA VAL A 89 11.62 5.29 12.79
C VAL A 89 12.88 5.06 13.63
N GLN A 90 13.06 3.86 14.19
CA GLN A 90 14.27 3.51 14.94
C GLN A 90 15.54 3.62 14.08
N THR A 91 15.49 3.19 12.81
CA THR A 91 16.61 3.33 11.88
C THR A 91 16.93 4.79 11.60
N LEU A 92 15.92 5.66 11.46
CA LEU A 92 16.15 7.10 11.30
C LEU A 92 16.85 7.70 12.51
N VAL A 93 16.34 7.43 13.71
CA VAL A 93 16.92 7.97 14.96
C VAL A 93 18.37 7.53 15.13
N LYS A 94 18.72 6.30 14.75
CA LYS A 94 20.13 5.84 14.75
C LYS A 94 21.00 6.58 13.74
N GLY A 95 20.44 7.05 12.63
CA GLY A 95 21.16 7.70 11.53
C GLY A 95 21.34 9.22 11.66
N ILE A 96 20.81 9.86 12.72
CA ILE A 96 20.81 11.33 12.85
C ILE A 96 22.18 11.91 13.23
N GLY A 97 23.14 11.11 13.69
CA GLY A 97 24.41 11.60 14.25
C GLY A 97 25.24 12.48 13.31
N GLN A 98 25.08 12.28 11.99
CA GLN A 98 25.74 13.07 10.93
C GLN A 98 24.98 14.34 10.52
N TYR A 99 23.90 14.70 11.23
CA TYR A 99 23.03 15.84 10.88
C TYR A 99 22.99 16.89 12.00
N ILE A 100 23.12 18.15 11.62
CA ILE A 100 23.13 19.29 12.54
C ILE A 100 21.87 20.12 12.32
N GLY A 101 21.03 20.20 13.34
CA GLY A 101 19.78 20.97 13.33
C GLY A 101 19.98 22.32 14.00
N ARG A 102 19.66 23.38 13.28
CA ARG A 102 19.64 24.77 13.74
C ARG A 102 18.19 25.21 13.81
N ARG A 103 17.69 25.30 15.04
CA ARG A 103 16.31 25.70 15.31
C ARG A 103 16.15 27.20 15.03
N SER A 104 15.15 27.56 14.24
CA SER A 104 14.74 28.95 14.03
C SER A 104 13.65 29.35 15.02
N ASN A 105 12.66 28.48 15.22
CA ASN A 105 11.63 28.62 16.25
C ASN A 105 11.11 27.23 16.67
N ASP A 106 10.05 27.17 17.46
CA ASP A 106 9.49 25.93 18.02
C ASP A 106 9.06 24.91 16.96
N HIS A 107 8.71 25.37 15.76
CA HIS A 107 8.18 24.53 14.69
C HIS A 107 9.07 24.48 13.45
N ARG A 108 10.11 25.30 13.35
CA ARG A 108 10.96 25.43 12.16
C ARG A 108 12.43 25.30 12.48
N ALA A 109 13.12 24.52 11.66
CA ALA A 109 14.57 24.37 11.72
C ALA A 109 15.19 24.20 10.35
N GLU A 110 16.42 24.68 10.22
CA GLU A 110 17.35 24.28 9.18
C GLU A 110 18.11 23.04 9.67
N VAL A 111 18.17 21.98 8.86
CA VAL A 111 18.92 20.75 9.17
C VAL A 111 19.96 20.51 8.10
N VAL A 112 21.22 20.69 8.48
CA VAL A 112 22.40 20.45 7.65
C VAL A 112 22.72 18.96 7.70
N GLY A 113 22.66 18.30 6.56
CA GLY A 113 23.09 16.91 6.38
C GLY A 113 24.34 16.80 5.51
N PRO A 114 24.85 15.58 5.29
CA PRO A 114 26.07 15.34 4.52
C PRO A 114 26.01 15.78 3.05
N LYS A 115 24.81 15.77 2.45
CA LYS A 115 24.62 16.06 1.02
C LYS A 115 23.86 17.35 0.76
N ILE A 116 22.87 17.63 1.59
CA ILE A 116 21.94 18.75 1.40
C ILE A 116 21.56 19.32 2.76
N THR A 117 21.24 20.61 2.76
CA THR A 117 20.57 21.27 3.87
C THR A 117 19.07 21.31 3.59
N CYS A 118 18.26 21.01 4.60
CA CYS A 118 16.81 20.96 4.46
C CYS A 118 16.11 21.83 5.49
N VAL A 119 15.02 22.46 5.08
CA VAL A 119 14.12 23.19 5.97
C VAL A 119 13.03 22.22 6.43
N VAL A 120 12.86 22.09 7.74
CA VAL A 120 11.84 21.26 8.38
C VAL A 120 10.79 22.16 9.04
N ARG A 121 9.51 21.84 8.84
CA ARG A 121 8.36 22.52 9.45
C ARG A 121 7.48 21.48 10.13
N LEU A 122 7.42 21.51 11.46
CA LEU A 122 6.75 20.50 12.29
C LEU A 122 5.22 20.66 12.30
N ASP A 123 4.76 21.91 12.34
CA ASP A 123 3.36 22.32 12.24
C ASP A 123 2.72 21.81 10.93
N GLU A 124 3.42 22.01 9.82
CA GLU A 124 2.97 21.57 8.49
C GLU A 124 3.29 20.09 8.21
N ARG A 125 4.11 19.44 9.06
CA ARG A 125 4.69 18.10 8.85
C ARG A 125 5.40 17.98 7.49
N THR A 126 6.20 18.99 7.15
CA THR A 126 6.92 19.07 5.87
C THR A 126 8.43 19.14 6.04
N CYS A 127 9.14 18.69 5.00
CA CYS A 127 10.58 18.86 4.87
C CYS A 127 10.90 19.19 3.41
N SER A 128 11.85 20.09 3.14
CA SER A 128 12.21 20.46 1.77
C SER A 128 12.73 19.28 0.93
N CYS A 129 13.22 18.19 1.55
CA CYS A 129 13.53 16.94 0.85
C CYS A 129 12.31 16.17 0.31
N ARG A 130 11.08 16.62 0.59
CA ARG A 130 9.78 16.05 0.19
C ARG A 130 9.43 14.63 0.65
N VAL A 131 10.39 13.90 1.25
CA VAL A 131 10.17 12.52 1.72
C VAL A 131 9.00 12.45 2.72
N TRP A 132 8.88 13.42 3.63
CA TRP A 132 7.82 13.39 4.65
C TRP A 132 6.43 13.57 4.03
N GLN A 133 6.30 14.49 3.08
CA GLN A 133 5.05 14.79 2.40
C GLN A 133 4.56 13.61 1.56
N VAL A 134 5.47 12.97 0.83
CA VAL A 134 5.15 11.83 -0.04
C VAL A 134 4.87 10.58 0.77
N SER A 135 5.73 10.29 1.75
CA SER A 135 5.66 9.03 2.48
C SER A 135 4.74 9.05 3.70
N SER A 136 4.39 10.24 4.19
CA SER A 136 3.72 10.44 5.48
C SER A 136 4.48 9.89 6.70
N LEU A 137 5.78 9.65 6.52
CA LEU A 137 6.72 9.25 7.56
C LEU A 137 7.77 10.36 7.69
N PRO A 138 8.17 10.76 8.90
CA PRO A 138 9.27 11.69 9.09
C PRO A 138 10.51 11.21 8.31
N CYS A 139 11.21 12.13 7.64
CA CYS A 139 12.50 11.81 7.04
C CYS A 139 13.63 11.96 8.08
N VAL A 140 14.88 11.66 7.69
CA VAL A 140 16.03 11.82 8.60
C VAL A 140 16.18 13.26 9.09
N HIS A 141 15.97 14.28 8.24
CA HIS A 141 16.03 15.69 8.66
C HIS A 141 14.96 16.03 9.69
N ALA A 142 13.72 15.55 9.47
CA ALA A 142 12.63 15.72 10.43
C ALA A 142 12.94 15.03 11.75
N ALA A 143 13.44 13.79 11.69
CA ALA A 143 13.85 13.04 12.87
C ALA A 143 14.92 13.81 13.67
N THR A 144 15.93 14.34 12.99
CA THR A 144 17.01 15.15 13.58
C THR A 144 16.50 16.40 14.29
N PHE A 145 15.45 17.05 13.79
CA PHE A 145 14.85 18.20 14.46
C PHE A 145 14.00 17.76 15.65
N ILE A 146 13.09 16.80 15.44
CA ILE A 146 12.15 16.32 16.47
C ILE A 146 12.90 15.81 17.71
N THR A 147 13.94 15.00 17.52
CA THR A 147 14.69 14.41 18.65
C THR A 147 15.49 15.43 19.46
N ARG A 148 15.76 16.62 18.91
CA ARG A 148 16.42 17.72 19.64
C ARG A 148 15.45 18.58 20.44
N VAL A 149 14.15 18.52 20.15
CA VAL A 149 13.14 19.26 20.91
C VAL A 149 12.67 18.40 22.08
N ARG A 150 12.92 18.87 23.31
CA ARG A 150 12.52 18.16 24.52
C ARG A 150 11.00 17.97 24.56
N GLY A 151 10.56 16.77 24.91
CA GLY A 151 9.14 16.43 25.09
C GLY A 151 8.43 15.98 23.81
N LEU A 152 9.09 16.00 22.65
CA LEU A 152 8.52 15.44 21.43
C LEU A 152 8.89 13.96 21.26
N ASP A 153 7.90 13.14 20.88
CA ASP A 153 8.09 11.77 20.43
C ASP A 153 7.90 11.71 18.90
N ILE A 154 8.94 11.29 18.18
CA ILE A 154 8.91 11.12 16.72
C ILE A 154 7.77 10.20 16.24
N CYS A 155 7.32 9.26 17.09
CA CYS A 155 6.20 8.39 16.74
C CYS A 155 4.88 9.17 16.56
N ASP A 156 4.73 10.34 17.20
CA ASP A 156 3.52 11.17 17.10
C ASP A 156 3.47 12.00 15.79
N PHE A 157 4.62 12.09 15.11
CA PHE A 157 4.77 12.75 13.81
C PHE A 157 4.55 11.81 12.62
N VAL A 158 4.37 10.51 12.88
CA VAL A 158 3.94 9.52 11.90
C VAL A 158 2.43 9.64 11.67
N LEU A 159 1.99 9.47 10.42
CA LEU A 159 0.56 9.50 10.12
C LEU A 159 -0.21 8.35 10.77
N GLN A 160 -1.40 8.65 11.29
CA GLN A 160 -2.25 7.71 12.03
C GLN A 160 -2.58 6.41 11.29
N PHE A 161 -2.57 6.39 9.95
CA PHE A 161 -2.76 5.15 9.17
C PHE A 161 -1.68 4.08 9.42
N TYR A 162 -0.53 4.47 9.95
CA TYR A 162 0.53 3.54 10.37
C TYR A 162 0.43 3.14 11.85
N SER A 163 -0.58 3.62 12.58
CA SER A 163 -0.79 3.25 13.97
C SER A 163 -1.24 1.79 14.10
N LEU A 164 -0.86 1.19 15.22
CA LEU A 164 -1.34 -0.14 15.59
C LEU A 164 -2.86 -0.16 15.76
N GLU A 165 -3.44 0.93 16.24
CA GLU A 165 -4.89 1.09 16.40
C GLU A 165 -5.62 1.05 15.04
N MET A 166 -5.16 1.85 14.06
CA MET A 166 -5.79 1.86 12.75
C MET A 166 -5.67 0.50 12.06
N PHE A 167 -4.49 -0.14 12.17
CA PHE A 167 -4.31 -1.50 11.69
C PHE A 167 -5.31 -2.48 12.34
N LYS A 168 -5.57 -2.35 13.65
CA LYS A 168 -6.57 -3.17 14.33
C LYS A 168 -7.98 -2.93 13.77
N LYS A 169 -8.35 -1.68 13.52
CA LYS A 169 -9.65 -1.31 12.92
C LYS A 169 -9.81 -1.90 11.52
N SER A 170 -8.80 -1.77 10.65
CA SER A 170 -8.86 -2.30 9.27
C SER A 170 -9.10 -3.81 9.19
N TYR A 171 -8.64 -4.57 10.18
CA TYR A 171 -8.80 -6.03 10.23
C TYR A 171 -9.76 -6.50 11.33
N ALA A 172 -10.63 -5.60 11.84
CA ALA A 172 -11.59 -5.95 12.89
C ALA A 172 -12.75 -6.80 12.37
N HIS A 173 -13.17 -6.56 11.11
CA HIS A 173 -14.29 -7.27 10.51
C HIS A 173 -14.02 -8.77 10.34
N THR A 174 -15.09 -9.55 10.48
CA THR A 174 -15.12 -10.99 10.26
C THR A 174 -15.88 -11.30 8.98
N ILE A 175 -15.42 -12.32 8.27
CA ILE A 175 -16.19 -12.92 7.19
C ILE A 175 -17.01 -14.04 7.83
N ASN A 176 -18.32 -14.02 7.63
CA ASN A 176 -19.19 -15.01 8.25
C ASN A 176 -19.10 -16.37 7.53
N PRO A 177 -19.26 -17.47 8.28
CA PRO A 177 -19.45 -18.79 7.67
C PRO A 177 -20.74 -18.79 6.83
N VAL A 178 -20.72 -19.56 5.76
CA VAL A 178 -21.88 -19.83 4.90
C VAL A 178 -22.18 -21.33 5.08
N PRO A 179 -23.46 -21.71 5.23
CA PRO A 179 -23.83 -23.12 5.40
C PRO A 179 -23.56 -23.92 4.11
N SER A 180 -23.74 -25.24 4.18
CA SER A 180 -23.53 -26.12 3.03
C SER A 180 -24.52 -25.78 1.91
N ILE A 181 -24.17 -26.10 0.65
CA ILE A 181 -25.05 -25.83 -0.50
C ILE A 181 -26.43 -26.49 -0.32
N ASP A 182 -26.47 -27.64 0.34
CA ASP A 182 -27.71 -28.39 0.61
C ASP A 182 -28.67 -27.61 1.54
N ASP A 183 -28.12 -26.72 2.37
CA ASP A 183 -28.86 -25.89 3.31
C ASP A 183 -29.24 -24.51 2.72
N TRP A 184 -28.88 -24.23 1.48
CA TRP A 184 -29.15 -22.92 0.87
C TRP A 184 -30.62 -22.76 0.53
N VAL A 185 -31.16 -21.56 0.78
CA VAL A 185 -32.51 -21.21 0.37
C VAL A 185 -32.59 -21.27 -1.16
N LYS A 186 -33.45 -22.14 -1.68
CA LYS A 186 -33.71 -22.24 -3.12
C LYS A 186 -34.57 -21.06 -3.54
N ILE A 187 -34.00 -20.19 -4.37
CA ILE A 187 -34.70 -19.02 -4.91
C ILE A 187 -35.08 -19.36 -6.35
N ASP A 188 -36.36 -19.19 -6.67
CA ASP A 188 -36.82 -19.30 -8.06
C ASP A 188 -36.43 -18.03 -8.81
N VAL A 189 -35.57 -18.17 -9.80
CA VAL A 189 -35.05 -17.05 -10.60
C VAL A 189 -35.67 -17.11 -11.99
N PRO A 190 -36.14 -15.97 -12.55
CA PRO A 190 -36.87 -15.95 -13.82
C PRO A 190 -35.98 -16.18 -15.06
N PHE A 191 -34.73 -16.60 -14.87
CA PHE A 191 -33.76 -16.81 -15.93
C PHE A 191 -32.91 -18.06 -15.66
N THR A 192 -32.53 -18.75 -16.72
CA THR A 192 -31.61 -19.90 -16.66
C THR A 192 -30.19 -19.43 -16.97
N VAL A 193 -29.24 -19.72 -16.10
CA VAL A 193 -27.81 -19.47 -16.37
C VAL A 193 -27.25 -20.64 -17.17
N GLY A 194 -27.02 -20.44 -18.47
CA GLY A 194 -26.34 -21.41 -19.32
C GLY A 194 -24.83 -21.47 -19.04
N PRO A 195 -24.13 -22.53 -19.48
CA PRO A 195 -22.67 -22.57 -19.43
C PRO A 195 -22.07 -21.36 -20.15
N PRO A 196 -20.90 -20.85 -19.72
CA PRO A 196 -20.22 -19.78 -20.44
C PRO A 196 -20.09 -20.18 -21.90
N GLY A 197 -20.55 -19.32 -22.81
CA GLY A 197 -20.43 -19.58 -24.24
C GLY A 197 -18.97 -19.94 -24.55
N THR A 198 -18.75 -21.09 -25.18
CA THR A 198 -17.42 -21.43 -25.66
C THR A 198 -17.00 -20.31 -26.60
N ARG A 199 -15.83 -19.69 -26.35
CA ARG A 199 -15.24 -18.79 -27.34
C ARG A 199 -15.13 -19.62 -28.61
N LYS A 200 -15.92 -19.29 -29.63
CA LYS A 200 -15.69 -19.83 -30.97
C LYS A 200 -14.22 -19.53 -31.25
N ASN A 201 -13.43 -20.57 -31.51
CA ASN A 201 -12.07 -20.39 -31.98
C ASN A 201 -12.15 -19.36 -33.10
N ARG A 202 -11.35 -18.29 -33.00
CA ARG A 202 -11.28 -17.28 -34.05
C ARG A 202 -11.05 -18.04 -35.36
N ILE A 203 -12.02 -17.96 -36.26
CA ILE A 203 -11.85 -18.49 -37.62
C ILE A 203 -10.72 -17.65 -38.20
N LYS A 204 -9.53 -18.25 -38.37
CA LYS A 204 -8.42 -17.59 -39.05
C LYS A 204 -8.86 -17.35 -40.48
N ASN A 205 -8.69 -16.12 -40.96
CA ASN A 205 -8.87 -15.87 -42.39
C ASN A 205 -7.79 -16.67 -43.15
N PRO A 206 -8.08 -17.19 -44.34
CA PRO A 206 -7.11 -17.92 -45.16
C PRO A 206 -5.79 -17.15 -45.35
N ASP A 207 -5.88 -15.81 -45.33
CA ASP A 207 -4.76 -14.89 -45.55
C ASP A 207 -3.95 -14.55 -44.29
N GLU A 208 -4.35 -15.04 -43.11
CA GLU A 208 -3.54 -14.84 -41.89
C GLU A 208 -2.30 -15.73 -41.91
N LYS A 209 -1.13 -15.11 -42.10
CA LYS A 209 0.17 -15.78 -41.96
C LYS A 209 0.28 -16.46 -40.60
N LYS A 210 0.61 -17.76 -40.61
CA LYS A 210 1.02 -18.50 -39.40
C LYS A 210 2.28 -17.84 -38.85
N ALA A 211 2.16 -17.24 -37.67
CA ALA A 211 3.30 -16.90 -36.83
C ALA A 211 3.91 -18.18 -36.25
#